data_AF-A0A8T1WM27-F1
#
_entry.id   AF-A0A8T1WM27-F1
#
_cell.length_a   1.000
_cell.length_b   1.000
_cell.length_c   1.000
_cell.angle_alpha   90.00
_cell.angle_beta   90.00
_cell.angle_gamma   90.00
#
_symmetry.space_group_name_H-M   'P 1'
#
loop_
_entity.id
_entity.type
_entity.pdbx_description
1 polymer ?
#
loop_
_entity_poly.entity_id
_entity_poly.type
_entity_poly.pdbx_seq_one_letter_code
_entity_poly.pdbx_strand_id
1 'polypeptide(L)'
;MADDAAEIVPVVPPAPTSAEKKKELHFEDEAGLFKTVCRNSMRGKRCTRATCKYVHDKQLCAHFWRTGQCKFGDECRRNHFVTQPDPNAKEEESGKLKDKKAKAGKPKEEATPKDADKQDAADKKSKTKKKKKNERRQATKKNTESFEPMTKPVDLRITYDLGSKDDKFSTPLTSRDVVLVPNLFSDFKKCELYAKLMHELDNCGIPREQLLKMWHGNDKIDGTHLIVDDRSSWKAQCPTFDLVTDRLKEFFSLDIKATRFNWYKDTSQWKPFHFDAAAVKPHIAAIQNFTVGISFGATRDAAFEHADTKTVVSMPQPDGCVYAFSKDTNVIWRHGILQDAPVREEGRISVIAWGWVDNMADVASSAAAAT
;
A
#
# COMPACT_ATOMS: atom_id res chain seq x y z
N MET A 1 -51.79 -32.94 62.21
CA MET A 1 -50.92 -31.78 62.41
C MET A 1 -50.33 -31.41 61.07
N ALA A 2 -50.48 -30.14 60.69
CA ALA A 2 -49.75 -29.34 59.68
C ALA A 2 -49.55 -29.97 58.28
N ASP A 3 -50.30 -29.55 57.27
CA ASP A 3 -50.09 -28.35 56.41
C ASP A 3 -49.25 -28.71 55.17
N ASP A 4 -49.92 -28.91 54.04
CA ASP A 4 -49.30 -28.96 52.71
C ASP A 4 -50.12 -28.03 51.80
N ALA A 5 -49.52 -26.91 51.39
CA ALA A 5 -50.18 -25.85 50.66
C ALA A 5 -50.02 -26.06 49.15
N ALA A 6 -51.16 -26.33 48.48
CA ALA A 6 -51.26 -26.45 47.05
C ALA A 6 -51.46 -25.10 46.34
N GLU A 7 -50.78 -24.99 45.19
CA GLU A 7 -51.15 -24.39 43.90
C GLU A 7 -51.81 -23.01 43.81
N ILE A 8 -51.24 -22.18 42.93
CA ILE A 8 -52.01 -21.54 41.83
C ILE A 8 -51.15 -21.52 40.57
N VAL A 9 -51.62 -22.16 39.49
CA VAL A 9 -51.09 -22.01 38.12
C VAL A 9 -52.11 -21.22 37.29
N PRO A 10 -51.76 -20.09 36.65
CA PRO A 10 -52.62 -19.48 35.65
C PRO A 10 -52.23 -19.91 34.23
N VAL A 11 -53.24 -20.40 33.53
CA VAL A 11 -53.30 -20.78 32.11
C VAL A 11 -53.03 -19.58 31.19
N VAL A 12 -52.13 -19.76 30.22
CA VAL A 12 -51.83 -18.78 29.16
C VAL A 12 -52.65 -19.10 27.90
N PRO A 13 -53.39 -18.14 27.30
CA PRO A 13 -54.15 -18.36 26.06
C PRO A 13 -53.23 -18.37 24.82
N PRO A 14 -53.68 -18.95 23.68
CA PRO A 14 -52.81 -19.24 22.54
C PRO A 14 -52.40 -17.97 21.80
N ALA A 15 -51.16 -17.99 21.31
CA ALA A 15 -50.52 -16.89 20.60
C ALA A 15 -51.28 -16.51 19.30
N PRO A 16 -51.49 -15.20 19.03
CA PRO A 16 -51.98 -14.78 17.73
C PRO A 16 -50.91 -14.98 16.66
N THR A 17 -51.38 -15.53 15.54
CA THR A 17 -50.64 -15.86 14.32
C THR A 17 -49.91 -14.67 13.72
N SER A 18 -48.73 -14.98 13.17
CA SER A 18 -47.78 -14.15 12.45
C SER A 18 -48.39 -13.00 11.63
N ALA A 19 -48.23 -11.77 12.12
CA ALA A 19 -48.15 -10.61 11.25
C ALA A 19 -46.82 -10.69 10.49
N GLU A 20 -46.89 -10.76 9.16
CA GLU A 20 -45.73 -10.70 8.28
C GLU A 20 -44.87 -9.47 8.61
N LYS A 21 -43.75 -9.69 9.31
CA LYS A 21 -42.69 -8.67 9.41
C LYS A 21 -42.21 -8.36 7.99
N LYS A 22 -42.50 -7.14 7.52
CA LYS A 22 -41.78 -6.54 6.38
C LYS A 22 -40.29 -6.81 6.57
N LYS A 23 -39.67 -7.59 5.68
CA LYS A 23 -38.22 -7.85 5.68
C LYS A 23 -37.49 -6.53 5.88
N GLU A 24 -36.78 -6.42 6.99
CA GLU A 24 -35.92 -5.29 7.28
C GLU A 24 -34.72 -5.38 6.33
N LEU A 25 -34.71 -4.50 5.33
CA LEU A 25 -33.83 -4.59 4.14
C LEU A 25 -32.44 -4.01 4.38
N HIS A 26 -31.93 -4.14 5.59
CA HIS A 26 -30.70 -3.48 6.00
C HIS A 26 -29.97 -4.30 7.05
N PHE A 27 -28.70 -4.62 6.79
CA PHE A 27 -27.84 -5.24 7.80
C PHE A 27 -27.42 -4.16 8.79
N GLU A 28 -27.44 -4.42 10.10
CA GLU A 28 -26.97 -3.42 11.05
C GLU A 28 -25.44 -3.34 10.98
N ASP A 29 -24.92 -2.21 10.52
CA ASP A 29 -23.55 -1.82 10.77
C ASP A 29 -23.48 -1.19 12.18
N GLU A 30 -22.37 -1.41 12.90
CA GLU A 30 -22.20 -0.93 14.29
C GLU A 30 -22.45 0.58 14.45
N ALA A 31 -22.25 1.35 13.38
CA ALA A 31 -22.43 2.80 13.35
C ALA A 31 -23.78 3.27 12.76
N GLY A 32 -24.64 2.38 12.25
CA GLY A 32 -25.94 2.71 11.65
C GLY A 32 -25.88 3.61 10.41
N LEU A 33 -24.73 3.74 9.76
CA LEU A 33 -24.46 4.75 8.72
C LEU A 33 -25.30 4.51 7.47
N PHE A 34 -25.51 3.26 7.09
CA PHE A 34 -26.30 2.93 5.91
C PHE A 34 -27.82 3.17 6.08
N LYS A 35 -28.30 3.36 7.32
CA LYS A 35 -29.67 3.85 7.60
C LYS A 35 -29.87 5.31 7.14
N THR A 36 -28.79 6.06 6.92
CA THR A 36 -28.80 7.46 6.45
C THR A 36 -28.88 7.60 4.92
N VAL A 37 -28.79 6.49 4.18
CA VAL A 37 -28.79 6.49 2.71
C VAL A 37 -30.20 6.51 2.13
N CYS A 38 -30.42 7.31 1.09
CA CYS A 38 -31.72 7.40 0.44
C CYS A 38 -32.09 6.12 -0.32
N ARG A 39 -33.13 5.45 0.17
CA ARG A 39 -33.65 4.21 -0.41
C ARG A 39 -34.11 4.35 -1.87
N ASN A 40 -34.69 5.51 -2.22
CA ASN A 40 -35.18 5.74 -3.58
C ASN A 40 -34.02 5.84 -4.57
N SER A 41 -32.96 6.54 -4.19
CA SER A 41 -31.72 6.64 -4.98
C SER A 41 -31.09 5.26 -5.21
N MET A 42 -30.96 4.44 -4.16
CA MET A 42 -30.33 3.11 -4.25
C MET A 42 -31.13 2.07 -5.03
N ARG A 43 -32.43 2.29 -5.22
CA ARG A 43 -33.30 1.42 -6.03
C ARG A 43 -33.31 1.81 -7.51
N GLY A 44 -32.41 2.69 -7.95
CA GLY A 44 -32.31 3.14 -9.34
C GLY A 44 -33.45 4.09 -9.76
N LYS A 45 -34.26 4.57 -8.81
CA LYS A 45 -35.27 5.60 -9.06
C LYS A 45 -34.66 6.97 -8.75
N ARG A 46 -34.83 7.97 -9.63
CA ARG A 46 -34.44 9.35 -9.29
C ARG A 46 -35.27 9.80 -8.08
N CYS A 47 -34.59 10.18 -7.00
CA CYS A 47 -35.28 10.76 -5.85
C CYS A 47 -35.94 12.06 -6.29
N THR A 48 -37.27 12.16 -6.14
CA THR A 48 -38.06 13.32 -6.58
C THR A 48 -38.08 14.47 -5.57
N ARG A 49 -37.39 14.32 -4.42
CA ARG A 49 -37.32 15.35 -3.38
C ARG A 49 -36.24 16.36 -3.75
N ALA A 50 -36.62 17.64 -3.88
CA ALA A 50 -35.72 18.75 -4.20
C ALA A 50 -34.59 18.90 -3.16
N THR A 51 -34.87 18.65 -1.88
CA THR A 51 -33.88 18.63 -0.79
C THR A 51 -34.04 17.34 0.02
N CYS A 52 -33.38 16.27 -0.44
CA CYS A 52 -33.44 15.00 0.26
C CYS A 52 -32.50 15.00 1.48
N LYS A 53 -33.05 14.83 2.69
CA LYS A 53 -32.28 14.71 3.94
C LYS A 53 -31.43 13.43 4.08
N TYR A 54 -31.43 12.57 3.06
CA TYR A 54 -30.74 11.27 3.08
C TYR A 54 -29.68 11.23 1.98
N VAL A 55 -28.55 10.57 2.25
CA VAL A 55 -27.37 10.57 1.37
C VAL A 55 -27.67 9.93 0.02
N HIS A 56 -27.26 10.59 -1.06
CA HIS A 56 -27.38 10.14 -2.46
C HIS A 56 -26.01 9.70 -3.02
N ASP A 57 -25.39 8.68 -2.42
CA ASP A 57 -24.10 8.16 -2.87
C ASP A 57 -24.27 7.31 -4.15
N LYS A 58 -23.84 7.85 -5.30
CA LYS A 58 -23.90 7.16 -6.61
C LYS A 58 -22.82 6.08 -6.78
N GLN A 59 -21.80 6.08 -5.94
CA GLN A 59 -20.70 5.12 -5.96
C GLN A 59 -20.95 3.93 -5.03
N LEU A 60 -21.91 4.04 -4.11
CA LEU A 60 -22.33 2.97 -3.21
C LEU A 60 -22.82 1.71 -3.96
N CYS A 61 -22.34 0.55 -3.51
CA CYS A 61 -22.75 -0.74 -4.03
C CYS A 61 -24.19 -1.07 -3.59
N ALA A 62 -25.14 -1.04 -4.54
CA ALA A 62 -26.54 -1.33 -4.26
C ALA A 62 -26.81 -2.76 -3.78
N HIS A 63 -25.95 -3.72 -4.13
CA HIS A 63 -26.05 -5.09 -3.65
C HIS A 63 -25.64 -5.19 -2.17
N PHE A 64 -24.47 -4.63 -1.85
CA PHE A 64 -23.94 -4.59 -0.49
C PHE A 64 -24.87 -3.83 0.46
N TRP A 65 -25.31 -2.62 0.08
CA TRP A 65 -26.24 -1.83 0.90
C TRP A 65 -27.55 -2.56 1.25
N ARG A 66 -28.03 -3.44 0.36
CA ARG A 66 -29.30 -4.18 0.56
C ARG A 66 -29.12 -5.46 1.36
N THR A 67 -27.95 -6.09 1.29
CA THR A 67 -27.75 -7.48 1.75
C THR A 67 -26.62 -7.64 2.78
N GLY A 68 -25.80 -6.61 2.98
CA GLY A 68 -24.58 -6.67 3.80
C GLY A 68 -23.46 -7.52 3.20
N GLN A 69 -23.68 -8.10 2.01
CA GLN A 69 -22.73 -8.99 1.36
C GLN A 69 -22.61 -8.63 -0.13
N CYS A 70 -21.39 -8.67 -0.64
CA CYS A 70 -21.10 -8.47 -2.05
C CYS A 70 -20.29 -9.63 -2.57
N LYS A 71 -20.72 -10.22 -3.69
CA LYS A 71 -20.03 -11.34 -4.34
C LYS A 71 -18.60 -11.02 -4.81
N PHE A 72 -18.23 -9.75 -4.84
CA PHE A 72 -16.90 -9.28 -5.23
C PHE A 72 -16.03 -8.89 -4.03
N GLY A 73 -16.55 -8.97 -2.79
CA GLY A 73 -15.80 -8.63 -1.58
C GLY A 73 -15.08 -7.28 -1.69
N ASP A 74 -13.81 -7.25 -1.31
CA ASP A 74 -12.96 -6.05 -1.34
C ASP A 74 -12.51 -5.64 -2.75
N GLU A 75 -12.74 -6.48 -3.77
CA GLU A 75 -12.47 -6.17 -5.18
C GLU A 75 -13.68 -5.48 -5.87
N CYS A 76 -14.74 -5.15 -5.12
CA CYS A 76 -15.90 -4.49 -5.69
C CYS A 76 -15.56 -3.08 -6.18
N ARG A 77 -15.86 -2.79 -7.46
CA ARG A 77 -15.67 -1.45 -8.06
C ARG A 77 -16.63 -0.36 -7.52
N ARG A 78 -17.39 -0.66 -6.47
CA ARG A 78 -18.42 0.19 -5.86
C ARG A 78 -18.21 0.21 -4.36
N ASN A 79 -18.48 1.33 -3.71
CA ASN A 79 -18.17 1.51 -2.30
C ASN A 79 -19.03 0.57 -1.44
N HIS A 80 -18.40 -0.07 -0.46
CA HIS A 80 -19.06 -0.84 0.61
C HIS A 80 -19.16 -0.02 1.91
N PHE A 81 -19.12 1.30 1.80
CA PHE A 81 -19.25 2.26 2.90
C PHE A 81 -20.00 3.49 2.38
N VAL A 82 -20.68 4.21 3.27
CA VAL A 82 -21.39 5.44 2.91
C VAL A 82 -20.42 6.61 2.90
N THR A 83 -20.24 7.24 1.74
CA THR A 83 -19.56 8.54 1.70
C THR A 83 -20.54 9.62 2.15
N GLN A 84 -20.28 10.27 3.28
CA GLN A 84 -21.07 11.45 3.66
C GLN A 84 -20.53 12.66 2.89
N PRO A 85 -21.36 13.38 2.13
CA PRO A 85 -20.94 14.63 1.52
C PRO A 85 -20.76 15.69 2.61
N ASP A 86 -19.62 16.37 2.59
CA ASP A 86 -19.32 17.54 3.41
C ASP A 86 -20.33 18.66 3.09
N PRO A 87 -21.01 19.26 4.08
CA PRO A 87 -21.97 20.36 3.86
C PRO A 87 -21.35 21.62 3.22
N ASN A 88 -20.03 21.70 3.03
CA ASN A 88 -19.35 22.85 2.44
C ASN A 88 -18.75 22.63 1.04
N ALA A 89 -18.97 21.47 0.40
CA ALA A 89 -18.47 21.21 -0.95
C ALA A 89 -19.48 21.64 -2.03
N LYS A 90 -19.11 22.61 -2.88
CA LYS A 90 -19.88 22.99 -4.08
C LYS A 90 -19.83 21.85 -5.10
N GLU A 91 -21.00 21.47 -5.63
CA GLU A 91 -21.17 20.41 -6.62
C GLU A 91 -20.54 20.78 -7.97
N GLU A 92 -19.56 20.01 -8.45
CA GLU A 92 -19.15 20.01 -9.85
C GLU A 92 -19.73 18.79 -10.59
N GLU A 93 -20.54 19.08 -11.61
CA GLU A 93 -21.11 18.11 -12.55
C GLU A 93 -20.00 17.51 -13.43
N SER A 94 -19.73 16.21 -13.28
CA SER A 94 -18.84 15.49 -14.20
C SER A 94 -19.59 15.11 -15.49
N GLY A 95 -19.22 15.81 -16.57
CA GLY A 95 -19.64 15.54 -17.93
C GLY A 95 -19.05 14.25 -18.53
N LYS A 96 -19.91 13.56 -19.27
CA LYS A 96 -19.77 12.32 -20.03
C LYS A 96 -18.42 12.07 -20.77
N LEU A 97 -17.87 10.87 -20.56
CA LEU A 97 -17.00 10.17 -21.52
C LEU A 97 -17.77 9.80 -22.81
N LYS A 98 -17.11 9.94 -23.97
CA LYS A 98 -17.52 9.29 -25.23
C LYS A 98 -16.36 8.55 -25.87
N ASP A 99 -16.64 7.30 -26.22
CA ASP A 99 -15.88 6.36 -27.05
C ASP A 99 -15.37 6.95 -28.37
N LYS A 100 -14.18 6.50 -28.82
CA LYS A 100 -13.96 6.09 -30.23
C LYS A 100 -12.97 4.93 -30.35
N LYS A 101 -13.39 3.95 -31.14
CA LYS A 101 -12.72 2.71 -31.56
C LYS A 101 -12.41 2.82 -33.07
N ALA A 102 -11.45 2.00 -33.53
CA ALA A 102 -11.11 1.63 -34.93
C ALA A 102 -10.26 2.67 -35.72
N LYS A 103 -9.41 2.33 -36.71
CA LYS A 103 -8.81 1.10 -37.28
C LYS A 103 -7.67 1.62 -38.21
N ALA A 104 -6.48 1.01 -38.21
CA ALA A 104 -5.94 0.13 -39.25
C ALA A 104 -5.80 0.73 -40.67
N GLY A 105 -4.57 0.73 -41.22
CA GLY A 105 -4.32 0.93 -42.66
C GLY A 105 -2.89 1.38 -43.00
N LYS A 106 -1.99 0.42 -43.25
CA LYS A 106 -0.74 0.57 -44.02
C LYS A 106 -1.10 0.39 -45.52
N PRO A 107 -0.33 0.91 -46.49
CA PRO A 107 0.78 0.10 -47.04
C PRO A 107 2.04 0.88 -47.46
N LYS A 108 3.09 0.09 -47.72
CA LYS A 108 4.42 0.40 -48.30
C LYS A 108 4.37 0.29 -49.83
N GLU A 109 5.44 0.83 -50.46
CA GLU A 109 6.17 0.44 -51.71
C GLU A 109 6.39 1.67 -52.62
N GLU A 110 7.59 2.23 -52.75
CA GLU A 110 8.79 1.80 -53.53
C GLU A 110 8.52 1.50 -55.01
N ALA A 111 8.98 2.40 -55.90
CA ALA A 111 9.93 2.14 -57.00
C ALA A 111 10.00 3.31 -58.00
N THR A 112 11.22 3.76 -58.27
CA THR A 112 11.68 4.65 -59.37
C THR A 112 11.88 3.83 -60.67
N PRO A 113 12.56 4.28 -61.77
CA PRO A 113 12.94 5.60 -62.31
C PRO A 113 12.68 5.73 -63.85
N LYS A 114 13.22 6.80 -64.49
CA LYS A 114 13.73 6.98 -65.89
C LYS A 114 13.11 8.21 -66.58
N ASP A 115 13.76 9.00 -67.45
CA ASP A 115 15.14 9.10 -67.97
C ASP A 115 15.24 10.45 -68.75
N ALA A 116 16.46 11.00 -68.84
CA ALA A 116 17.06 11.80 -69.95
C ALA A 116 16.42 13.16 -70.37
N ASP A 117 17.10 14.16 -70.92
CA ASP A 117 18.44 14.28 -71.55
C ASP A 117 18.84 15.79 -71.63
N LYS A 118 20.17 16.06 -71.66
CA LYS A 118 20.94 17.12 -72.40
C LYS A 118 20.53 18.63 -72.33
N GLN A 119 21.38 19.64 -72.53
CA GLN A 119 22.81 19.94 -72.77
C GLN A 119 22.86 21.50 -72.64
N ASP A 120 23.91 22.22 -72.21
CA ASP A 120 25.10 22.54 -73.00
C ASP A 120 26.12 23.41 -72.22
N ALA A 121 27.37 23.27 -72.66
CA ALA A 121 28.60 24.10 -72.65
C ALA A 121 28.65 25.47 -71.93
N ALA A 122 29.79 26.03 -71.52
CA ALA A 122 31.19 25.66 -71.26
C ALA A 122 31.89 26.97 -70.85
N ASP A 123 32.77 27.02 -69.83
CA ASP A 123 34.07 27.69 -69.97
C ASP A 123 35.06 27.46 -68.82
N LYS A 124 36.33 27.63 -69.16
CA LYS A 124 37.56 27.15 -68.48
C LYS A 124 37.97 27.98 -67.25
N LYS A 125 38.56 27.33 -66.23
CA LYS A 125 40.01 27.35 -65.82
C LYS A 125 40.27 27.10 -64.33
N SER A 126 41.36 26.38 -64.12
CA SER A 126 42.28 26.39 -62.96
C SER A 126 42.15 25.32 -61.87
N LYS A 127 43.32 24.81 -61.53
CA LYS A 127 43.66 23.63 -60.73
C LYS A 127 43.39 23.88 -59.26
N THR A 128 42.88 22.89 -58.53
CA THR A 128 43.51 22.35 -57.29
C THR A 128 42.80 21.02 -56.93
N LYS A 129 43.52 19.90 -56.98
CA LYS A 129 43.05 18.60 -56.47
C LYS A 129 42.96 18.68 -54.94
N LYS A 130 41.76 18.86 -54.38
CA LYS A 130 41.48 18.63 -52.96
C LYS A 130 40.79 17.28 -52.82
N LYS A 131 41.51 16.31 -52.27
CA LYS A 131 41.08 14.94 -51.95
C LYS A 131 39.83 15.03 -51.05
N LYS A 132 38.62 14.82 -51.59
CA LYS A 132 37.39 14.69 -50.79
C LYS A 132 37.48 13.39 -49.99
N LYS A 133 38.02 13.48 -48.77
CA LYS A 133 37.89 12.44 -47.75
C LYS A 133 36.44 12.50 -47.26
N ASN A 134 35.53 11.86 -47.99
CA ASN A 134 34.14 11.72 -47.57
C ASN A 134 34.07 10.57 -46.54
N GLU A 135 34.71 10.77 -45.39
CA GLU A 135 34.37 10.01 -44.20
C GLU A 135 32.96 10.48 -43.81
N ARG A 136 31.96 9.66 -44.14
CA ARG A 136 30.67 9.67 -43.43
C ARG A 136 30.99 9.37 -41.96
N ARG A 137 31.41 10.39 -41.21
CA ARG A 137 31.37 10.36 -39.75
C ARG A 137 29.89 10.20 -39.41
N GLN A 138 29.49 9.01 -39.00
CA GLN A 138 28.20 8.81 -38.34
C GLN A 138 28.13 9.86 -37.23
N ALA A 139 27.11 10.71 -37.26
CA ALA A 139 26.88 11.67 -36.19
C ALA A 139 26.83 10.86 -34.89
N THR A 140 27.76 11.13 -33.98
CA THR A 140 27.79 10.48 -32.66
C THR A 140 26.46 10.77 -31.99
N LYS A 141 25.65 9.73 -31.76
CA LYS A 141 24.37 9.85 -31.07
C LYS A 141 24.66 10.42 -29.68
N LYS A 142 24.26 11.67 -29.42
CA LYS A 142 24.39 12.27 -28.09
C LYS A 142 23.48 11.49 -27.15
N ASN A 143 24.01 11.05 -26.01
CA ASN A 143 23.30 10.30 -24.97
C ASN A 143 22.59 11.23 -23.97
N THR A 144 23.01 12.49 -23.87
CA THR A 144 22.35 13.50 -23.04
C THR A 144 21.22 14.16 -23.82
N GLU A 145 19.99 13.97 -23.32
CA GLU A 145 18.77 14.44 -23.98
C GLU A 145 18.28 15.79 -23.43
N SER A 146 18.57 16.11 -22.16
CA SER A 146 18.20 17.38 -21.53
C SER A 146 19.34 17.95 -20.71
N PHE A 147 19.48 19.28 -20.75
CA PHE A 147 20.38 20.07 -19.91
C PHE A 147 19.60 20.98 -18.95
N GLU A 148 18.27 20.94 -19.00
CA GLU A 148 17.41 21.66 -18.06
C GLU A 148 17.44 20.93 -16.71
N PRO A 149 17.76 21.62 -15.60
CA PRO A 149 17.76 21.00 -14.28
C PRO A 149 16.37 20.45 -13.93
N MET A 150 16.32 19.23 -13.39
CA MET A 150 15.07 18.68 -12.84
C MET A 150 14.72 19.41 -11.54
N THR A 151 13.63 20.18 -11.54
CA THR A 151 13.12 20.91 -10.36
C THR A 151 11.86 20.29 -9.76
N LYS A 152 11.20 19.38 -10.48
CA LYS A 152 10.04 18.65 -9.96
C LYS A 152 10.47 17.74 -8.79
N PRO A 153 9.59 17.51 -7.81
CA PRO A 153 9.86 16.53 -6.77
C PRO A 153 10.08 15.11 -7.33
N VAL A 154 10.89 14.32 -6.63
CA VAL A 154 11.08 12.90 -6.92
C VAL A 154 9.92 12.07 -6.35
N ASP A 155 9.58 10.97 -7.02
CA ASP A 155 8.51 10.07 -6.58
C ASP A 155 8.94 9.17 -5.40
N LEU A 156 10.24 8.94 -5.24
CA LEU A 156 10.86 8.19 -4.16
C LEU A 156 12.27 8.74 -3.90
N ARG A 157 12.59 9.08 -2.66
CA ARG A 157 13.95 9.45 -2.24
C ARG A 157 14.49 8.39 -1.29
N ILE A 158 15.56 7.71 -1.66
CA ILE A 158 16.26 6.79 -0.75
C ILE A 158 17.37 7.57 -0.05
N THR A 159 17.40 7.50 1.28
CA THR A 159 18.45 8.07 2.11
C THR A 159 18.91 7.05 3.15
N TYR A 160 19.99 7.36 3.87
CA TYR A 160 20.47 6.55 4.98
C TYR A 160 20.88 7.45 6.14
N ASP A 161 20.93 6.88 7.34
CA ASP A 161 21.47 7.52 8.53
C ASP A 161 22.22 6.47 9.35
N LEU A 162 23.36 6.84 9.92
CA LEU A 162 24.19 5.94 10.72
C LEU A 162 24.12 6.25 12.22
N GLY A 163 23.27 7.20 12.61
CA GLY A 163 23.25 7.81 13.92
C GLY A 163 24.13 9.06 14.02
N SER A 164 23.66 10.02 14.81
CA SER A 164 24.47 11.12 15.31
C SER A 164 25.33 10.67 16.51
N LYS A 165 26.12 11.57 17.09
CA LYS A 165 26.92 11.29 18.30
C LYS A 165 26.08 10.83 19.51
N ASP A 166 24.80 11.17 19.52
CA ASP A 166 23.86 10.82 20.59
C ASP A 166 22.99 9.61 20.21
N ASP A 167 23.39 8.83 19.20
CA ASP A 167 22.66 7.67 18.65
C ASP A 167 21.21 7.99 18.24
N LYS A 168 20.99 9.22 17.76
CA LYS A 168 19.70 9.67 17.22
C LYS A 168 19.74 9.88 15.72
N PHE A 169 18.60 9.62 15.08
CA PHE A 169 18.33 9.97 13.70
C PHE A 169 18.50 11.48 13.49
N SER A 170 19.23 11.87 12.45
CA SER A 170 19.64 13.26 12.23
C SER A 170 19.37 13.76 10.82
N THR A 171 19.09 12.86 9.90
CA THR A 171 18.82 13.17 8.50
C THR A 171 17.48 13.88 8.35
N PRO A 172 17.43 15.06 7.69
CA PRO A 172 16.17 15.75 7.41
C PRO A 172 15.21 14.90 6.57
N LEU A 173 14.06 14.59 7.15
CA LEU A 173 13.08 13.67 6.59
C LEU A 173 12.06 14.39 5.72
N THR A 174 11.69 13.77 4.59
CA THR A 174 10.54 14.18 3.78
C THR A 174 9.46 13.10 3.74
N SER A 175 8.25 13.50 3.36
CA SER A 175 7.10 12.60 3.13
C SER A 175 7.32 11.54 2.04
N ARG A 176 8.35 11.69 1.19
CA ARG A 176 8.71 10.80 0.07
C ARG A 176 9.93 9.90 0.34
N ASP A 177 10.38 9.86 1.59
CA ASP A 177 11.59 9.13 1.95
C ASP A 177 11.37 7.64 2.14
N VAL A 178 12.38 6.89 1.75
CA VAL A 178 12.74 5.60 2.32
C VAL A 178 14.11 5.77 2.97
N VAL A 179 14.23 5.35 4.22
CA VAL A 179 15.42 5.52 5.06
C VAL A 179 16.03 4.16 5.34
N LEU A 180 17.35 4.06 5.22
CA LEU A 180 18.14 2.90 5.64
C LEU A 180 18.96 3.23 6.88
N VAL A 181 18.93 2.36 7.88
CA VAL A 181 19.80 2.45 9.07
C VAL A 181 20.48 1.10 9.27
N PRO A 182 21.64 0.89 8.62
CA PRO A 182 22.26 -0.43 8.53
C PRO A 182 23.00 -0.87 9.80
N ASN A 183 23.27 0.04 10.74
CA ASN A 183 24.17 -0.21 11.88
C ASN A 183 23.52 -0.09 13.26
N LEU A 184 22.21 0.19 13.36
CA LEU A 184 21.55 0.45 14.66
C LEU A 184 21.62 -0.73 15.65
N PHE A 185 21.75 -1.95 15.13
CA PHE A 185 21.88 -3.17 15.93
C PHE A 185 23.22 -3.89 15.68
N SER A 186 24.23 -3.16 15.19
CA SER A 186 25.55 -3.72 14.88
C SER A 186 26.39 -4.07 16.11
N ASP A 187 25.95 -3.63 17.30
CA ASP A 187 26.48 -4.02 18.61
C ASP A 187 26.17 -5.48 18.98
N PHE A 188 25.20 -6.11 18.32
CA PHE A 188 24.87 -7.53 18.51
C PHE A 188 25.62 -8.42 17.53
N LYS A 189 25.91 -9.66 17.95
CA LYS A 189 26.46 -10.65 17.03
C LYS A 189 25.40 -11.02 15.99
N LYS A 190 25.86 -11.37 14.79
CA LYS A 190 24.99 -11.84 13.71
C LYS A 190 24.07 -12.97 14.20
N CYS A 191 22.77 -12.81 13.92
CA CYS A 191 21.67 -13.69 14.31
C CYS A 191 21.42 -13.84 15.83
N GLU A 192 22.08 -13.05 16.69
CA GLU A 192 21.88 -13.12 18.14
C GLU A 192 20.45 -12.74 18.54
N LEU A 193 19.97 -11.61 18.04
CA LEU A 193 18.61 -11.13 18.32
C LEU A 193 17.55 -12.05 17.70
N TYR A 194 17.82 -12.63 16.52
CA TYR A 194 16.95 -13.66 15.94
C TYR A 194 16.78 -14.84 16.92
N ALA A 195 17.89 -15.38 17.43
CA ALA A 195 17.87 -16.52 18.33
C ALA A 195 17.16 -16.21 19.65
N LYS A 196 17.42 -15.03 20.23
CA LYS A 196 16.76 -14.58 21.47
C LYS A 196 15.24 -14.43 21.28
N LEU A 197 14.81 -13.74 20.23
CA LEU A 197 13.37 -13.55 19.94
C LEU A 197 12.66 -14.89 19.74
N MET A 198 13.24 -15.83 18.98
CA MET A 198 12.65 -17.15 18.79
C MET A 198 12.60 -17.95 20.09
N HIS A 199 13.68 -17.92 20.87
CA HIS A 199 13.72 -18.59 22.18
C HIS A 199 12.67 -18.02 23.13
N GLU A 200 12.51 -16.70 23.21
CA GLU A 200 11.49 -16.06 24.05
C GLU A 200 10.08 -16.41 23.60
N LEU A 201 9.80 -16.42 22.29
CA LEU A 201 8.50 -16.86 21.76
C LEU A 201 8.20 -18.32 22.13
N ASP A 202 9.19 -19.20 22.06
CA ASP A 202 9.03 -20.62 22.40
C ASP A 202 8.77 -20.84 23.90
N ASN A 203 9.22 -19.91 24.74
CA ASN A 203 9.10 -19.98 26.18
C ASN A 203 8.08 -18.98 26.76
N CYS A 204 7.25 -18.34 25.92
CA CYS A 204 6.28 -17.33 26.38
C CYS A 204 5.04 -17.92 27.08
N GLY A 205 4.96 -19.25 27.20
CA GLY A 205 3.86 -19.96 27.84
C GLY A 205 2.61 -20.15 26.97
N ILE A 206 2.68 -19.79 25.68
CA ILE A 206 1.58 -19.96 24.72
C ILE A 206 2.01 -20.96 23.64
N PRO A 207 1.26 -22.04 23.38
CA PRO A 207 1.57 -22.99 22.31
C PRO A 207 1.69 -22.30 20.94
N ARG A 208 2.66 -22.73 20.12
CA ARG A 208 2.95 -22.11 18.81
C ARG A 208 1.74 -22.06 17.89
N GLU A 209 0.86 -23.06 17.94
CA GLU A 209 -0.34 -23.16 17.09
C GLU A 209 -1.40 -22.12 17.46
N GLN A 210 -1.39 -21.63 18.70
CA GLN A 210 -2.27 -20.55 19.16
C GLN A 210 -1.62 -19.18 18.95
N LEU A 211 -0.30 -19.14 19.07
CA LEU A 211 0.51 -17.93 19.01
C LEU A 211 0.76 -17.43 17.58
N LEU A 212 1.08 -18.35 16.66
CA LEU A 212 1.47 -18.05 15.29
C LEU A 212 0.28 -18.20 14.34
N LYS A 213 0.02 -17.18 13.54
CA LYS A 213 -1.08 -17.16 12.58
C LYS A 213 -0.54 -16.97 11.17
N MET A 214 -1.00 -17.78 10.23
CA MET A 214 -0.73 -17.52 8.82
C MET A 214 -1.43 -16.24 8.38
N TRP A 215 -0.71 -15.43 7.59
CA TRP A 215 -1.16 -14.11 7.15
C TRP A 215 -1.21 -13.99 5.63
N HIS A 216 -2.08 -13.08 5.15
CA HIS A 216 -2.46 -12.93 3.74
C HIS A 216 -2.97 -14.21 3.07
N GLY A 217 -3.64 -15.07 3.85
CA GLY A 217 -4.39 -16.20 3.32
C GLY A 217 -5.64 -15.76 2.55
N ASN A 218 -6.15 -16.64 1.71
CA ASN A 218 -7.41 -16.51 1.00
C ASN A 218 -8.02 -17.91 0.74
N ASP A 219 -8.99 -18.00 -0.16
CA ASP A 219 -9.65 -19.25 -0.57
C ASP A 219 -8.71 -20.26 -1.26
N LYS A 220 -7.51 -19.85 -1.67
CA LYS A 220 -6.55 -20.65 -2.44
C LYS A 220 -5.27 -20.97 -1.70
N ILE A 221 -4.83 -20.10 -0.80
CA ILE A 221 -3.61 -20.28 -0.01
C ILE A 221 -3.90 -19.99 1.46
N ASP A 222 -3.32 -20.79 2.35
CA ASP A 222 -3.44 -20.59 3.81
C ASP A 222 -2.78 -19.28 4.27
N GLY A 223 -1.70 -18.89 3.59
CA GLY A 223 -1.05 -17.59 3.75
C GLY A 223 0.34 -17.57 3.13
N THR A 224 1.05 -16.48 3.38
CA THR A 224 2.35 -16.17 2.77
C THR A 224 3.51 -16.10 3.77
N HIS A 225 3.21 -15.75 5.03
CA HIS A 225 4.14 -15.76 6.16
C HIS A 225 3.37 -15.84 7.49
N LEU A 226 4.08 -16.07 8.59
CA LEU A 226 3.49 -16.12 9.93
C LEU A 226 3.58 -14.76 10.61
N ILE A 227 2.57 -14.45 11.43
CA ILE A 227 2.61 -13.35 12.39
C ILE A 227 2.43 -13.92 13.79
N VAL A 228 2.96 -13.21 14.78
CA VAL A 228 2.62 -13.47 16.19
C VAL A 228 1.32 -12.74 16.52
N ASP A 229 0.40 -13.41 17.22
CA ASP A 229 -0.91 -12.85 17.55
C ASP A 229 -0.79 -11.65 18.51
N ASP A 230 -0.98 -10.44 17.99
CA ASP A 230 -0.97 -9.20 18.78
C ASP A 230 -2.08 -9.13 19.85
N ARG A 231 -3.07 -10.04 19.80
CA ARG A 231 -4.13 -10.12 20.81
C ARG A 231 -3.77 -10.98 22.03
N SER A 232 -2.66 -11.70 22.00
CA SER A 232 -2.23 -12.53 23.11
C SER A 232 -1.22 -11.79 24.01
N SER A 233 -0.88 -12.38 25.16
CA SER A 233 -0.01 -11.77 26.17
C SER A 233 1.48 -12.03 25.96
N TRP A 234 1.89 -12.52 24.79
CA TRP A 234 3.26 -12.98 24.52
C TRP A 234 4.34 -11.91 24.74
N LYS A 235 4.02 -10.64 24.45
CA LYS A 235 4.97 -9.52 24.58
C LYS A 235 5.51 -9.40 26.01
N ALA A 236 4.70 -9.68 27.03
CA ALA A 236 5.11 -9.64 28.43
C ALA A 236 6.21 -10.67 28.79
N GLN A 237 6.42 -11.68 27.94
CA GLN A 237 7.45 -12.70 28.11
C GLN A 237 8.55 -12.62 27.03
N CYS A 238 8.57 -11.53 26.26
CA CYS A 238 9.52 -11.33 25.16
C CYS A 238 10.28 -10.01 25.32
N PRO A 239 11.15 -9.88 26.34
CA PRO A 239 11.88 -8.63 26.62
C PRO A 239 12.81 -8.20 25.47
N THR A 240 13.26 -9.12 24.62
CA THR A 240 14.04 -8.74 23.43
C THR A 240 13.18 -7.97 22.42
N PHE A 241 11.86 -8.22 22.37
CA PHE A 241 10.95 -7.44 21.53
C PHE A 241 10.87 -5.98 22.01
N ASP A 242 10.73 -5.77 23.32
CA ASP A 242 10.70 -4.45 23.92
C ASP A 242 12.02 -3.70 23.67
N LEU A 243 13.17 -4.36 23.89
CA LEU A 243 14.50 -3.81 23.58
C LEU A 243 14.59 -3.31 22.13
N VAL A 244 14.10 -4.11 21.18
CA VAL A 244 14.12 -3.75 19.76
C VAL A 244 13.22 -2.55 19.51
N THR A 245 11.98 -2.56 20.00
CA THR A 245 11.04 -1.46 19.75
C THR A 245 11.43 -0.16 20.46
N ASP A 246 12.00 -0.25 21.66
CA ASP A 246 12.48 0.92 22.40
C ASP A 246 13.67 1.57 21.71
N ARG A 247 14.62 0.76 21.20
CA ARG A 247 15.73 1.32 20.43
C ARG A 247 15.27 2.02 19.14
N LEU A 248 14.28 1.47 18.43
CA LEU A 248 13.67 2.13 17.27
C LEU A 248 12.98 3.44 17.67
N LYS A 249 12.22 3.42 18.77
CA LYS A 249 11.55 4.59 19.33
C LYS A 249 12.53 5.70 19.65
N GLU A 250 13.60 5.39 20.35
CA GLU A 250 14.62 6.36 20.75
C GLU A 250 15.37 6.92 19.55
N PHE A 251 15.85 6.05 18.65
CA PHE A 251 16.62 6.46 17.48
C PHE A 251 15.83 7.42 16.59
N PHE A 252 14.60 7.07 16.22
CA PHE A 252 13.77 7.90 15.33
C PHE A 252 12.97 8.99 16.06
N SER A 253 13.03 9.06 17.40
CA SER A 253 12.07 9.83 18.19
C SER A 253 10.62 9.50 17.81
N LEU A 254 10.35 8.21 17.61
CA LEU A 254 9.10 7.69 17.06
C LEU A 254 8.06 7.48 18.19
N ASP A 255 6.93 8.16 18.08
CA ASP A 255 5.75 7.90 18.90
C ASP A 255 5.00 6.67 18.35
N ILE A 256 5.40 5.48 18.83
CA ILE A 256 4.87 4.19 18.38
C ILE A 256 3.39 4.06 18.74
N LYS A 257 2.55 3.78 17.74
CA LYS A 257 1.11 3.53 17.89
C LYS A 257 0.73 2.06 17.76
N ALA A 258 1.50 1.30 17.00
CA ALA A 258 1.28 -0.13 16.82
C ALA A 258 2.59 -0.84 16.45
N THR A 259 2.65 -2.13 16.75
CA THR A 259 3.77 -2.99 16.35
C THR A 259 3.28 -4.31 15.76
N ARG A 260 4.13 -4.98 14.99
CA ARG A 260 3.88 -6.31 14.44
C ARG A 260 5.15 -7.13 14.40
N PHE A 261 5.06 -8.38 14.85
CA PHE A 261 6.09 -9.39 14.63
C PHE A 261 5.70 -10.29 13.47
N ASN A 262 6.52 -10.31 12.42
CA ASN A 262 6.37 -11.21 11.28
C ASN A 262 7.52 -12.23 11.31
N TRP A 263 7.21 -13.50 11.09
CA TRP A 263 8.18 -14.58 10.96
C TRP A 263 8.04 -15.29 9.62
N TYR A 264 9.16 -15.40 8.93
CA TYR A 264 9.33 -16.15 7.69
C TYR A 264 10.19 -17.36 8.04
N LYS A 265 9.63 -18.57 7.93
CA LYS A 265 10.32 -19.81 8.34
C LYS A 265 11.55 -20.09 7.47
N ASP A 266 11.44 -19.76 6.19
CA ASP A 266 12.44 -19.94 5.16
C ASP A 266 12.26 -18.86 4.08
N THR A 267 13.06 -18.93 3.01
CA THR A 267 13.01 -17.92 1.95
C THR A 267 11.97 -18.17 0.85
N SER A 268 11.15 -19.23 0.98
CA SER A 268 9.97 -19.45 0.14
C SER A 268 8.80 -18.53 0.54
N GLN A 269 8.77 -18.07 1.79
CA GLN A 269 7.73 -17.19 2.30
C GLN A 269 7.99 -15.73 1.90
N TRP A 270 6.90 -14.98 1.71
CA TRP A 270 6.94 -13.60 1.23
C TRP A 270 5.87 -12.73 1.86
N LYS A 271 5.97 -11.42 1.67
CA LYS A 271 4.89 -10.48 1.99
C LYS A 271 4.45 -9.80 0.70
N PRO A 272 3.20 -10.01 0.23
CA PRO A 272 2.70 -9.39 -0.99
C PRO A 272 2.82 -7.86 -0.98
N PHE A 273 2.90 -7.25 -2.15
CA PHE A 273 2.82 -5.81 -2.29
C PHE A 273 1.49 -5.28 -1.77
N HIS A 274 1.54 -4.41 -0.76
CA HIS A 274 0.38 -3.82 -0.10
C HIS A 274 0.69 -2.38 0.33
N PHE A 275 -0.34 -1.66 0.72
CA PHE A 275 -0.20 -0.41 1.46
C PHE A 275 -0.45 -0.66 2.94
N ASP A 276 0.24 0.07 3.82
CA ASP A 276 -0.13 0.06 5.23
C ASP A 276 -1.48 0.76 5.43
N ALA A 277 -2.15 0.42 6.54
CA ALA A 277 -3.49 0.92 6.85
C ALA A 277 -3.58 2.45 6.82
N ALA A 278 -2.52 3.17 7.18
CA ALA A 278 -2.45 4.64 7.14
C ALA A 278 -2.69 5.22 5.74
N ALA A 279 -2.38 4.51 4.65
CA ALA A 279 -2.67 5.00 3.30
C ALA A 279 -4.15 4.86 2.90
N VAL A 280 -4.92 4.02 3.60
CA VAL A 280 -6.29 3.67 3.20
C VAL A 280 -7.34 4.03 4.26
N LYS A 281 -6.94 4.24 5.52
CA LYS A 281 -7.83 4.57 6.65
C LYS A 281 -7.50 5.95 7.21
N PRO A 282 -8.35 6.98 7.01
CA PRO A 282 -8.08 8.34 7.46
C PRO A 282 -7.80 8.48 8.96
N HIS A 283 -8.53 7.73 9.80
CA HIS A 283 -8.31 7.77 11.26
C HIS A 283 -6.96 7.16 11.69
N ILE A 284 -6.37 6.26 10.89
CA ILE A 284 -5.02 5.74 11.13
C ILE A 284 -3.99 6.72 10.59
N ALA A 285 -4.23 7.31 9.42
CA ALA A 285 -3.38 8.35 8.83
C ALA A 285 -3.19 9.57 9.77
N ALA A 286 -4.21 9.88 10.56
CA ALA A 286 -4.18 10.96 11.54
C ALA A 286 -3.20 10.73 12.70
N ILE A 287 -2.76 9.49 12.93
CA ILE A 287 -1.87 9.12 14.05
C ILE A 287 -0.60 8.38 13.64
N GLN A 288 -0.46 8.02 12.36
CA GLN A 288 0.70 7.30 11.81
C GLN A 288 1.15 7.97 10.53
N ASN A 289 2.38 8.50 10.53
CA ASN A 289 3.02 9.09 9.35
C ASN A 289 4.32 8.38 8.95
N PHE A 290 4.75 7.37 9.73
CA PHE A 290 6.04 6.71 9.53
C PHE A 290 5.95 5.22 9.88
N THR A 291 6.52 4.39 9.01
CA THR A 291 6.65 2.94 9.21
C THR A 291 8.13 2.60 9.33
N VAL A 292 8.50 1.84 10.36
CA VAL A 292 9.86 1.36 10.60
C VAL A 292 9.87 -0.16 10.66
N GLY A 293 10.72 -0.81 9.88
CA GLY A 293 10.91 -2.25 9.87
C GLY A 293 12.37 -2.65 10.10
N ILE A 294 12.60 -3.47 11.12
CA ILE A 294 13.91 -4.09 11.39
C ILE A 294 13.88 -5.57 10.98
N SER A 295 14.98 -6.05 10.44
CA SER A 295 15.16 -7.42 9.96
C SER A 295 16.19 -8.18 10.79
N PHE A 296 15.89 -9.42 11.15
CA PHE A 296 16.85 -10.35 11.78
C PHE A 296 16.84 -11.70 11.04
N GLY A 297 17.99 -12.38 11.01
CA GLY A 297 18.17 -13.66 10.32
C GLY A 297 18.55 -13.51 8.85
N ALA A 298 17.88 -14.28 7.98
CA ALA A 298 18.19 -14.33 6.55
C ALA A 298 18.08 -12.94 5.90
N THR A 299 19.07 -12.58 5.09
CA THR A 299 18.99 -11.38 4.23
C THR A 299 17.93 -11.61 3.16
N ARG A 300 16.97 -10.68 3.07
CA ARG A 300 15.86 -10.68 2.09
C ARG A 300 15.62 -9.28 1.56
N ASP A 301 15.06 -9.17 0.36
CA ASP A 301 14.72 -7.89 -0.24
C ASP A 301 13.40 -7.33 0.31
N ALA A 302 13.47 -6.16 0.97
CA ALA A 302 12.33 -5.28 1.09
C ALA A 302 12.17 -4.54 -0.23
N ALA A 303 10.97 -4.54 -0.80
CA ALA A 303 10.71 -3.97 -2.10
C ALA A 303 9.54 -2.98 -2.05
N PHE A 304 9.66 -1.94 -2.87
CA PHE A 304 8.65 -0.93 -3.13
C PHE A 304 8.25 -1.00 -4.59
N GLU A 305 6.97 -1.11 -4.86
CA GLU A 305 6.40 -1.15 -6.20
C GLU A 305 5.48 0.04 -6.40
N HIS A 306 5.77 0.85 -7.42
CA HIS A 306 4.97 2.02 -7.74
C HIS A 306 3.54 1.58 -8.09
N ALA A 307 2.54 2.17 -7.44
CA ALA A 307 1.15 1.74 -7.53
C ALA A 307 0.62 1.74 -8.98
N ASP A 308 0.96 2.76 -9.76
CA ASP A 308 0.51 2.86 -11.16
C ASP A 308 1.43 2.17 -12.16
N THR A 309 2.73 2.50 -12.17
CA THR A 309 3.67 2.05 -13.21
C THR A 309 4.17 0.62 -13.02
N LYS A 310 3.99 0.05 -11.81
CA LYS A 310 4.49 -1.28 -11.42
C LYS A 310 6.01 -1.43 -11.46
N THR A 311 6.74 -0.31 -11.55
CA THR A 311 8.20 -0.30 -11.37
C THR A 311 8.52 -0.72 -9.95
N VAL A 312 9.48 -1.64 -9.79
CA VAL A 312 9.92 -2.15 -8.49
C VAL A 312 11.32 -1.63 -8.18
N VAL A 313 11.50 -1.14 -6.95
CA VAL A 313 12.79 -0.83 -6.34
C VAL A 313 12.93 -1.75 -5.13
N SER A 314 14.03 -2.51 -5.04
CA SER A 314 14.32 -3.37 -3.89
C SER A 314 15.61 -2.97 -3.18
N MET A 315 15.68 -3.34 -1.92
CA MET A 315 16.84 -3.13 -1.06
C MET A 315 17.04 -4.35 -0.16
N PRO A 316 18.24 -4.96 -0.16
CA PRO A 316 18.53 -6.09 0.70
C PRO A 316 18.52 -5.65 2.17
N GLN A 317 17.83 -6.43 3.00
CA GLN A 317 17.72 -6.21 4.44
C GLN A 317 18.46 -7.33 5.18
N PRO A 318 19.76 -7.16 5.46
CA PRO A 318 20.52 -8.12 6.25
C PRO A 318 20.11 -8.09 7.73
N ASP A 319 20.63 -9.06 8.48
CA ASP A 319 20.47 -9.13 9.93
C ASP A 319 20.90 -7.83 10.62
N GLY A 320 20.03 -7.26 11.44
CA GLY A 320 20.26 -6.00 12.15
C GLY A 320 19.98 -4.73 11.34
N CYS A 321 19.55 -4.84 10.08
CA CYS A 321 19.27 -3.68 9.22
C CYS A 321 17.83 -3.17 9.40
N VAL A 322 17.70 -1.85 9.54
CA VAL A 322 16.41 -1.16 9.56
C VAL A 322 16.17 -0.50 8.21
N TYR A 323 14.94 -0.60 7.72
CA TYR A 323 14.39 0.30 6.72
C TYR A 323 13.16 1.01 7.28
N ALA A 324 12.92 2.23 6.85
CA ALA A 324 11.73 2.98 7.22
C ALA A 324 11.19 3.77 6.02
N PHE A 325 9.93 4.15 6.03
CA PHE A 325 9.34 4.95 4.97
C PHE A 325 8.23 5.86 5.46
N SER A 326 8.11 7.00 4.78
CA SER A 326 7.21 8.08 5.13
C SER A 326 5.80 7.93 4.54
N LYS A 327 4.86 8.72 5.08
CA LYS A 327 3.42 8.66 4.76
C LYS A 327 3.12 8.67 3.28
N ASP A 328 3.74 9.55 2.49
CA ASP A 328 3.38 9.64 1.08
C ASP A 328 4.06 8.54 0.27
N THR A 329 5.25 8.08 0.66
CA THR A 329 5.84 6.87 0.11
C THR A 329 4.85 5.71 0.24
N ASN A 330 4.20 5.55 1.39
CA ASN A 330 3.18 4.52 1.61
C ASN A 330 1.88 4.75 0.82
N VAL A 331 1.64 5.93 0.25
CA VAL A 331 0.48 6.20 -0.62
C VAL A 331 0.80 5.94 -2.09
N ILE A 332 2.03 6.24 -2.52
CA ILE A 332 2.48 6.13 -3.91
C ILE A 332 2.99 4.71 -4.22
N TRP A 333 3.66 4.09 -3.25
CA TRP A 333 4.35 2.82 -3.40
C TRP A 333 3.72 1.77 -2.49
N ARG A 334 3.36 0.64 -3.10
CA ARG A 334 3.09 -0.59 -2.35
C ARG A 334 4.42 -1.16 -1.90
N HIS A 335 4.44 -1.90 -0.80
CA HIS A 335 5.67 -2.51 -0.31
C HIS A 335 5.45 -3.96 0.12
N GLY A 336 6.54 -4.72 0.17
CA GLY A 336 6.51 -6.16 0.45
C GLY A 336 7.90 -6.72 0.69
N ILE A 337 7.95 -8.02 0.99
CA ILE A 337 9.20 -8.80 1.10
C ILE A 337 9.17 -9.82 -0.02
N LEU A 338 10.17 -9.80 -0.90
CA LEU A 338 10.21 -10.67 -2.09
C LEU A 338 10.55 -12.10 -1.72
N GLN A 339 9.94 -13.09 -2.40
CA GLN A 339 10.34 -14.50 -2.34
C GLN A 339 11.71 -14.72 -3.00
N ASP A 340 12.57 -15.54 -2.42
CA ASP A 340 13.84 -15.90 -3.06
C ASP A 340 13.65 -17.03 -4.09
N ALA A 341 14.45 -16.98 -5.15
CA ALA A 341 14.61 -18.07 -6.09
C ALA A 341 16.11 -18.21 -6.45
N PRO A 342 16.80 -19.29 -6.03
CA PRO A 342 16.28 -20.45 -5.32
C PRO A 342 15.93 -20.18 -3.84
N VAL A 343 15.04 -21.01 -3.30
CA VAL A 343 14.69 -21.01 -1.87
C VAL A 343 15.84 -21.56 -1.04
N ARG A 344 16.01 -20.99 0.16
CA ARG A 344 16.99 -21.34 1.19
C ARG A 344 16.26 -21.61 2.49
N GLU A 345 16.70 -22.60 3.25
CA GLU A 345 16.14 -22.97 4.55
C GLU A 345 16.67 -22.05 5.66
N GLU A 346 16.49 -20.73 5.47
CA GLU A 346 16.95 -19.70 6.40
C GLU A 346 15.77 -18.82 6.83
N GLY A 347 15.50 -18.77 8.13
CA GLY A 347 14.42 -17.97 8.68
C GLY A 347 14.75 -16.48 8.77
N ARG A 348 13.72 -15.64 8.68
CA ARG A 348 13.80 -14.18 8.87
C ARG A 348 12.70 -13.71 9.81
N ILE A 349 13.04 -12.80 10.70
CA ILE A 349 12.08 -12.04 11.50
C ILE A 349 12.00 -10.61 10.94
N SER A 350 10.80 -10.04 10.93
CA SER A 350 10.60 -8.61 10.74
C SER A 350 9.73 -8.05 11.85
N VAL A 351 10.31 -7.19 12.68
CA VAL A 351 9.54 -6.38 13.63
C VAL A 351 9.23 -5.04 12.97
N ILE A 352 7.95 -4.70 12.93
CA ILE A 352 7.45 -3.44 12.37
C ILE A 352 6.91 -2.57 13.50
N ALA A 353 7.26 -1.30 13.49
CA ALA A 353 6.69 -0.25 14.33
C ALA A 353 6.07 0.81 13.43
N TRP A 354 4.79 1.09 13.65
CA TRP A 354 4.08 2.20 13.03
C TRP A 354 3.87 3.30 14.05
N GLY A 355 4.16 4.54 13.66
CA GLY A 355 4.05 5.65 14.59
C GLY A 355 4.11 7.01 13.92
N TRP A 356 4.34 8.00 14.77
CA TRP A 356 4.47 9.39 14.38
C TRP A 356 5.89 9.90 14.62
N VAL A 357 6.45 10.57 13.62
CA VAL A 357 7.66 11.39 13.76
C VAL A 357 7.32 12.84 13.45
N ASP A 358 7.89 13.75 14.25
CA ASP A 358 7.72 15.18 14.03
C ASP A 358 8.71 15.71 12.98
N ASN A 359 8.47 16.95 12.52
CA ASN A 359 9.36 17.69 11.62
C ASN A 359 9.62 17.04 10.24
N MET A 360 8.76 16.11 9.80
CA MET A 360 8.77 15.59 8.44
C MET A 360 8.32 16.68 7.46
N ALA A 361 9.15 16.99 6.46
CA ALA A 361 8.82 17.96 5.43
C ALA A 361 7.84 17.38 4.40
N ASP A 362 6.75 18.09 4.13
CA ASP A 362 5.83 17.75 3.05
C ASP A 362 6.45 18.09 1.70
N VAL A 363 6.28 17.17 0.74
CA VAL A 363 6.71 17.36 -0.63
C VAL A 363 5.47 17.63 -1.46
N ALA A 364 5.39 18.82 -2.07
CA ALA A 364 4.22 19.21 -2.83
C ALA A 364 3.84 18.14 -3.88
N SER A 365 2.59 17.70 -3.85
CA SER A 365 2.04 16.79 -4.86
C SER A 365 2.09 17.46 -6.23
N SER A 366 2.58 16.74 -7.23
CA SER A 366 2.58 17.17 -8.64
C SER A 366 1.18 17.47 -9.19
N ALA A 367 0.12 17.07 -8.47
CA ALA A 367 -1.27 17.38 -8.82
C ALA A 367 -1.62 18.88 -8.70
N ALA A 368 -0.85 19.69 -7.95
CA ALA A 368 -1.13 21.12 -7.78
C ALA A 368 -0.48 22.02 -8.86
N ALA A 369 0.36 21.46 -9.75
CA ALA A 369 1.03 22.23 -10.80
C ALA A 369 0.25 22.24 -12.14
N ALA A 370 -0.96 21.68 -12.16
CA ALA A 370 -1.83 21.63 -13.33
C ALA A 370 -3.20 22.26 -13.01
N THR A 371 -3.21 23.57 -12.76
CA THR A 371 -4.42 24.42 -12.79
C THR A 371 -4.10 25.71 -13.50
#